data_AF-L0J2C5-F1
#
_entry.id   AF-L0J2C5-F1
#
_cell.length_a   1.000
_cell.length_b   1.000
_cell.length_c   1.000
_cell.angle_alpha   90.00
_cell.angle_beta   90.00
_cell.angle_gamma   90.00
#
_symmetry.space_group_name_H-M   'P 1'
#
loop_
_entity.id
_entity.type
_entity.pdbx_description
1 polymer ?
#
loop_
_entity_poly.entity_id
_entity_poly.type
_entity_poly.pdbx_seq_one_letter_code
_entity_poly.pdbx_strand_id
1 'polypeptide(L)'
;MWVPRLTLISVACAIGMYAFSAPIHALADDAVLPNVNAFQPVKPSDYSVMEGAWYAFATPEGLTCVLDRRNGGYGCSGAIPAAPRGANIVSAGPTGPPDFASGDRPLYGDIGQPVKALPTNSRLSVGTISCGTDGVATSCVNTRDQTGFVISPAGSFVIRR
;
A
#
# COMPACT_ATOMS: atom_id res chain seq x y z
N MET A 1 85.03 -17.94 17.53
CA MET A 1 83.87 -18.65 18.13
C MET A 1 82.80 -18.74 17.04
N TRP A 2 82.78 -19.75 16.16
CA TRP A 2 82.27 -21.13 16.27
C TRP A 2 80.75 -21.26 16.52
N VAL A 3 80.07 -21.56 15.40
CA VAL A 3 78.91 -22.45 15.18
C VAL A 3 77.47 -21.91 15.13
N PRO A 4 76.65 -22.40 14.16
CA PRO A 4 75.41 -21.80 13.67
C PRO A 4 74.17 -22.58 14.13
N ARG A 5 72.97 -22.12 13.74
CA ARG A 5 71.86 -23.04 13.39
C ARG A 5 70.71 -22.32 12.71
N LEU A 6 70.47 -22.73 11.47
CA LEU A 6 69.20 -22.66 10.76
C LEU A 6 68.06 -23.21 11.63
N THR A 7 66.96 -22.48 11.71
CA THR A 7 65.64 -23.09 11.93
C THR A 7 64.67 -22.46 10.93
N LEU A 8 64.34 -23.26 9.90
CA LEU A 8 63.20 -23.05 9.01
C LEU A 8 61.90 -23.20 9.82
N ILE A 9 60.99 -22.23 9.71
CA ILE A 9 59.57 -22.47 10.00
C ILE A 9 58.77 -21.92 8.83
N SER A 10 58.39 -22.84 7.94
CA SER A 10 57.31 -22.64 6.97
C SER A 10 55.98 -22.57 7.72
N VAL A 11 55.18 -21.52 7.48
CA VAL A 11 53.76 -21.49 7.88
C VAL A 11 52.91 -21.26 6.63
N ALA A 12 51.85 -22.05 6.59
CA ALA A 12 51.05 -22.42 5.44
C ALA A 12 50.16 -21.30 4.88
N CYS A 13 49.86 -21.48 3.60
CA CYS A 13 48.86 -20.77 2.81
C CYS A 13 47.48 -20.84 3.48
N ALA A 14 46.89 -19.67 3.80
CA ALA A 14 45.47 -19.56 4.14
C ALA A 14 44.81 -18.62 3.13
N ILE A 15 44.02 -19.23 2.25
CA ILE A 15 43.21 -18.57 1.22
C ILE A 15 42.04 -17.91 1.95
N GLY A 16 42.19 -16.63 2.31
CA GLY A 16 41.11 -15.83 2.88
C GLY A 16 40.14 -15.41 1.77
N MET A 17 39.00 -16.09 1.69
CA MET A 17 37.85 -15.65 0.89
C MET A 17 37.35 -14.31 1.44
N TYR A 18 37.68 -13.21 0.76
CA TYR A 18 37.04 -11.92 0.99
C TYR A 18 35.63 -11.97 0.42
N ALA A 19 34.66 -12.28 1.28
CA ALA A 19 33.25 -12.08 0.96
C ALA A 19 32.98 -10.58 0.80
N PHE A 20 32.58 -10.19 -0.41
CA PHE A 20 32.10 -8.85 -0.74
C PHE A 20 30.83 -8.54 0.06
N SER A 21 30.95 -7.79 1.16
CA SER A 21 29.81 -7.16 1.82
C SER A 21 29.58 -5.78 1.21
N ALA A 22 28.89 -5.73 0.07
CA ALA A 22 28.33 -4.49 -0.44
C ALA A 22 27.12 -4.08 0.42
N PRO A 23 26.99 -2.81 0.84
CA PRO A 23 25.79 -2.32 1.48
C PRO A 23 24.65 -2.34 0.46
N ILE A 24 23.61 -3.13 0.73
CA ILE A 24 22.35 -3.08 0.00
C ILE A 24 21.76 -1.70 0.28
N HIS A 25 21.92 -0.79 -0.67
CA HIS A 25 21.14 0.43 -0.69
C HIS A 25 19.71 -0.01 -0.99
N ALA A 26 18.82 0.16 -0.02
CA ALA A 26 17.39 0.13 -0.28
C ALA A 26 17.12 1.22 -1.32
N LEU A 27 16.97 0.82 -2.58
CA LEU A 27 16.36 1.67 -3.58
C LEU A 27 14.96 1.93 -3.05
N ALA A 28 14.71 3.15 -2.58
CA ALA A 28 13.36 3.64 -2.52
C ALA A 28 12.84 3.50 -3.95
N ASP A 29 12.04 2.46 -4.18
CA ASP A 29 11.33 2.27 -5.43
C ASP A 29 10.53 3.55 -5.62
N ASP A 30 10.81 4.29 -6.69
CA ASP A 30 9.96 5.39 -7.14
C ASP A 30 8.62 4.75 -7.50
N ALA A 31 7.82 4.43 -6.48
CA ALA A 31 6.58 3.73 -6.63
C ALA A 31 5.72 4.59 -7.55
N VAL A 32 5.64 4.18 -8.82
CA VAL A 32 4.87 4.87 -9.84
C VAL A 32 3.45 4.92 -9.31
N LEU A 33 2.99 6.13 -9.00
CA LEU A 33 1.63 6.39 -8.55
C LEU A 33 0.69 5.69 -9.54
N PRO A 34 -0.10 4.69 -9.10
CA PRO A 34 -1.07 4.08 -9.97
C PRO A 34 -1.98 5.17 -10.51
N ASN A 35 -2.09 5.25 -11.84
CA ASN A 35 -2.93 6.26 -12.47
C ASN A 35 -4.40 5.81 -12.42
N VAL A 36 -4.97 5.79 -11.21
CA VAL A 36 -6.37 5.47 -10.97
C VAL A 36 -7.31 6.38 -11.76
N ASN A 37 -6.86 7.58 -12.16
CA ASN A 37 -7.63 8.51 -12.98
C ASN A 37 -7.77 8.06 -14.44
N ALA A 38 -6.97 7.10 -14.91
CA ALA A 38 -7.11 6.48 -16.22
C ALA A 38 -8.25 5.43 -16.28
N PHE A 39 -8.74 4.97 -15.12
CA PHE A 39 -9.83 4.00 -15.06
C PHE A 39 -11.18 4.62 -15.44
N GLN A 40 -12.10 3.76 -15.92
CA GLN A 40 -13.44 4.18 -16.31
C GLN A 40 -14.23 4.70 -15.10
N PRO A 41 -14.74 5.93 -15.11
CA PRO A 41 -15.52 6.45 -14.00
C PRO A 41 -16.88 5.76 -13.92
N VAL A 42 -17.23 5.28 -12.74
CA VAL A 42 -18.60 4.82 -12.44
C VAL A 42 -19.44 5.98 -11.92
N LYS A 43 -20.76 5.81 -11.94
CA LYS A 43 -21.71 6.79 -11.38
C LYS A 43 -21.71 6.68 -9.84
N PRO A 44 -21.31 7.72 -9.08
CA PRO A 44 -21.18 7.61 -7.63
C PRO A 44 -22.47 7.26 -6.89
N SER A 45 -23.62 7.75 -7.38
CA SER A 45 -24.91 7.45 -6.72
C SER A 45 -25.31 5.97 -6.75
N ASP A 46 -24.73 5.16 -7.62
CA ASP A 46 -24.93 3.70 -7.61
C ASP A 46 -24.18 3.01 -6.46
N TYR A 47 -23.29 3.73 -5.79
CA TYR A 47 -22.44 3.28 -4.68
C TYR A 47 -22.75 4.04 -3.37
N SER A 48 -23.87 4.77 -3.34
CA SER A 48 -24.31 5.56 -2.19
C SER A 48 -24.74 4.66 -1.03
N VAL A 49 -24.18 4.88 0.14
CA VAL A 49 -24.56 4.20 1.40
C VAL A 49 -24.85 5.24 2.49
N MET A 50 -25.45 4.82 3.61
CA MET A 50 -25.78 5.70 4.74
C MET A 50 -26.50 6.99 4.31
N GLU A 51 -27.60 6.85 3.57
CA GLU A 51 -28.41 7.97 3.05
C GLU A 51 -27.61 8.98 2.20
N GLY A 52 -26.55 8.51 1.53
CA GLY A 52 -25.70 9.33 0.67
C GLY A 52 -24.69 10.20 1.42
N ALA A 53 -24.45 9.90 2.70
CA ALA A 53 -23.33 10.44 3.44
C ALA A 53 -21.99 9.93 2.86
N TRP A 54 -21.93 8.65 2.50
CA TRP A 54 -20.72 8.00 2.00
C TRP A 54 -20.98 7.31 0.66
N TYR A 55 -19.91 7.12 -0.10
CA TYR A 55 -19.89 6.17 -1.19
C TYR A 55 -18.99 5.00 -0.84
N ALA A 56 -19.44 3.78 -1.09
CA ALA A 56 -18.70 2.59 -0.71
C ALA A 56 -18.76 1.50 -1.77
N PHE A 57 -17.66 0.76 -1.91
CA PHE A 57 -17.56 -0.37 -2.83
C PHE A 57 -16.78 -1.52 -2.23
N ALA A 58 -17.08 -2.73 -2.71
CA ALA A 58 -16.25 -3.91 -2.48
C ALA A 58 -15.18 -4.03 -3.55
N THR A 59 -13.97 -4.40 -3.15
CA THR A 59 -12.91 -4.82 -4.07
C THR A 59 -13.01 -6.33 -4.36
N PRO A 60 -12.41 -6.83 -5.45
CA PRO A 60 -12.36 -8.26 -5.75
C PRO A 60 -11.74 -9.11 -4.64
N GLU A 61 -10.79 -8.55 -3.90
CA GLU A 61 -10.12 -9.16 -2.74
C GLU A 61 -10.96 -9.10 -1.45
N GLY A 62 -12.17 -8.55 -1.50
CA GLY A 62 -13.12 -8.53 -0.38
C GLY A 62 -12.92 -7.40 0.62
N LEU A 63 -12.17 -6.35 0.25
CA LEU A 63 -12.07 -5.14 1.06
C LEU A 63 -13.28 -4.25 0.85
N THR A 64 -13.67 -3.55 1.92
CA THR A 64 -14.66 -2.49 1.84
C THR A 64 -13.97 -1.15 1.82
N CYS A 65 -14.14 -0.40 0.74
CA CYS A 65 -13.55 0.93 0.56
C CYS A 65 -14.65 1.99 0.62
N VAL A 66 -14.35 3.12 1.27
CA VAL A 66 -15.29 4.22 1.54
C VAL A 66 -14.67 5.54 1.10
N LEU A 67 -15.50 6.40 0.51
CA LEU A 67 -15.25 7.82 0.28
C LEU A 67 -16.33 8.63 1.00
N ASP A 68 -15.95 9.36 2.03
CA ASP A 68 -16.85 10.25 2.78
C ASP A 68 -17.12 11.52 1.97
N ARG A 69 -18.36 11.69 1.53
CA ARG A 69 -18.78 12.83 0.72
C ARG A 69 -18.81 14.14 1.51
N ARG A 70 -19.02 14.08 2.83
CA ARG A 70 -19.18 15.25 3.70
C ARG A 70 -17.84 15.78 4.19
N ASN A 71 -16.98 14.87 4.64
CA ASN A 71 -15.73 15.22 5.31
C ASN A 71 -14.49 15.00 4.44
N GLY A 72 -14.62 14.35 3.28
CA GLY A 72 -13.49 14.05 2.39
C GLY A 72 -12.51 13.00 2.93
N GLY A 73 -12.89 12.25 3.96
CA GLY A 73 -12.14 11.08 4.38
C GLY A 73 -12.27 9.94 3.37
N TYR A 74 -11.25 9.11 3.24
CA TYR A 74 -11.30 7.93 2.37
C TYR A 74 -10.42 6.82 2.93
N GLY A 75 -10.75 5.57 2.61
CA GLY A 75 -10.01 4.42 3.11
C GLY A 75 -10.60 3.08 2.72
N CYS A 76 -9.87 2.03 3.04
CA CYS A 76 -10.32 0.64 2.89
C CYS A 76 -10.08 -0.14 4.17
N SER A 77 -10.94 -1.11 4.46
CA SER A 77 -10.80 -2.02 5.59
C SER A 77 -11.14 -3.46 5.22
N GLY A 78 -10.45 -4.41 5.85
CA GLY A 78 -10.60 -5.84 5.63
C GLY A 78 -9.25 -6.54 5.71
N ALA A 79 -9.13 -7.73 5.11
CA ALA A 79 -7.86 -8.45 5.04
C ALA A 79 -6.94 -7.80 3.99
N ILE A 80 -6.21 -6.74 4.37
CA ILE A 80 -5.33 -6.02 3.45
C ILE A 80 -4.09 -6.89 3.14
N PRO A 81 -3.90 -7.33 1.89
CA PRO A 81 -2.77 -8.17 1.52
C PRO A 81 -1.46 -7.39 1.65
N ALA A 82 -0.39 -8.06 2.11
CA ALA A 82 0.95 -7.48 2.25
C ALA A 82 0.98 -6.13 3.00
N ALA A 83 0.04 -5.91 3.92
CA ALA A 83 -0.04 -4.68 4.70
C ALA A 83 1.12 -4.59 5.71
N PRO A 84 1.71 -3.40 5.90
CA PRO A 84 2.70 -3.19 6.95
C PRO A 84 2.14 -3.61 8.31
N ARG A 85 2.90 -4.45 9.03
CA ARG A 85 2.56 -4.93 10.38
C ARG A 85 1.20 -5.64 10.49
N GLY A 86 0.65 -6.16 9.39
CA GLY A 86 -0.66 -6.83 9.39
C GLY A 86 -1.84 -5.88 9.58
N ALA A 87 -1.69 -4.60 9.18
CA ALA A 87 -2.78 -3.64 9.20
C ALA A 87 -4.01 -4.14 8.43
N ASN A 88 -5.19 -3.86 8.96
CA ASN A 88 -6.47 -4.22 8.35
C ASN A 88 -7.31 -2.99 7.98
N ILE A 89 -6.74 -1.80 8.14
CA ILE A 89 -7.32 -0.51 7.79
C ILE A 89 -6.23 0.34 7.13
N VAL A 90 -6.59 1.04 6.07
CA VAL A 90 -5.84 2.18 5.54
C VAL A 90 -6.81 3.33 5.34
N SER A 91 -6.45 4.51 5.83
CA SER A 91 -7.34 5.68 5.71
C SER A 91 -6.57 6.99 5.70
N ALA A 92 -7.23 8.00 5.15
CA ALA A 92 -6.80 9.39 5.16
C ALA A 92 -7.99 10.31 5.38
N GLY A 93 -7.69 11.50 5.90
CA GLY A 93 -8.62 12.62 5.93
C GLY A 93 -8.68 13.37 4.59
N PRO A 94 -9.37 14.52 4.54
CA PRO A 94 -9.44 15.36 3.34
C PRO A 94 -8.08 15.95 2.91
N THR A 95 -7.11 15.94 3.82
CA THR A 95 -5.74 16.41 3.62
C THR A 95 -4.77 15.55 4.42
N GLY A 96 -3.57 15.37 3.89
CA GLY A 96 -2.50 14.63 4.53
C GLY A 96 -2.44 13.18 4.05
N PRO A 97 -1.29 12.52 4.24
CA PRO A 97 -1.07 11.19 3.72
C PRO A 97 -1.94 10.16 4.44
N PRO A 98 -2.32 9.07 3.75
CA PRO A 98 -2.89 7.92 4.42
C PRO A 98 -1.92 7.25 5.39
N ASP A 99 -2.51 6.52 6.33
CA ASP A 99 -1.77 5.66 7.23
C ASP A 99 -2.44 4.30 7.39
N PHE A 100 -1.61 3.30 7.66
CA PHE A 100 -2.05 1.93 7.94
C PHE A 100 -2.28 1.78 9.44
N ALA A 101 -3.41 1.17 9.79
CA ALA A 101 -3.78 0.90 11.16
C ALA A 101 -4.35 -0.51 11.33
N SER A 102 -4.39 -0.97 12.58
CA SER A 102 -5.04 -2.21 12.97
C SER A 102 -6.18 -1.92 13.95
N GLY A 103 -7.29 -2.62 13.80
CA GLY A 103 -8.39 -2.61 14.77
C GLY A 103 -9.08 -3.97 14.84
N ASP A 104 -9.70 -4.27 15.98
CA ASP A 104 -10.37 -5.57 16.20
C ASP A 104 -11.71 -5.70 15.45
N ARG A 105 -12.17 -4.60 14.83
CA ARG A 105 -13.39 -4.55 14.03
C ARG A 105 -13.10 -3.87 12.68
N PRO A 106 -13.73 -4.33 11.60
CA PRO A 106 -13.61 -3.66 10.31
C PRO A 106 -14.27 -2.28 10.39
N LEU A 107 -13.46 -1.22 10.27
CA LEU A 107 -13.91 0.17 10.35
C LEU A 107 -15.06 0.48 9.37
N TYR A 108 -15.10 -0.20 8.23
CA TYR A 108 -16.11 -0.03 7.20
C TYR A 108 -16.94 -1.31 6.95
N GLY A 109 -16.96 -2.26 7.88
CA GLY A 109 -17.69 -3.52 7.72
C GLY A 109 -19.19 -3.41 7.96
N ASP A 110 -19.62 -2.47 8.81
CA ASP A 110 -21.00 -2.36 9.31
C ASP A 110 -21.81 -1.23 8.64
N ILE A 111 -21.56 -0.93 7.37
CA ILE A 111 -22.24 0.14 6.61
C ILE A 111 -23.64 -0.24 6.07
N GLY A 112 -24.23 -1.32 6.62
CA GLY A 112 -25.67 -1.59 6.56
C GLY A 112 -26.21 -2.28 5.30
N GLN A 113 -25.37 -2.64 4.34
CA GLN A 113 -25.70 -3.47 3.16
C GLN A 113 -24.42 -4.14 2.62
N PRO A 114 -24.51 -5.27 1.89
CA PRO A 114 -23.39 -5.70 1.07
C PRO A 114 -23.04 -4.58 0.08
N VAL A 115 -21.83 -4.03 0.20
CA VAL A 115 -21.37 -2.98 -0.70
C VAL A 115 -21.21 -3.52 -2.11
N LYS A 116 -21.71 -2.76 -3.09
CA LYS A 116 -21.61 -3.12 -4.49
C LYS A 116 -20.14 -3.24 -4.90
N ALA A 117 -19.80 -4.31 -5.63
CA ALA A 117 -18.46 -4.47 -6.16
C ALA A 117 -18.14 -3.38 -7.20
N LEU A 118 -16.91 -2.87 -7.17
CA LEU A 118 -16.42 -2.01 -8.24
C LEU A 118 -15.92 -2.89 -9.40
N PRO A 119 -16.36 -2.66 -10.64
CA PRO A 119 -15.84 -3.41 -11.77
C PRO A 119 -14.33 -3.17 -11.94
N THR A 120 -13.63 -4.18 -12.43
CA THR A 120 -12.23 -4.09 -12.84
C THR A 120 -12.01 -2.91 -13.80
N ASN A 121 -10.88 -2.21 -13.68
CA ASN A 121 -10.50 -1.03 -14.46
C ASN A 121 -11.50 0.12 -14.36
N SER A 122 -12.21 0.20 -13.24
CA SER A 122 -13.15 1.29 -12.95
C SER A 122 -12.73 2.07 -11.71
N ARG A 123 -13.18 3.32 -11.64
CA ARG A 123 -12.95 4.22 -10.51
C ARG A 123 -14.23 4.85 -10.00
N LEU A 124 -14.27 5.06 -8.70
CA LEU A 124 -15.23 5.87 -7.98
C LEU A 124 -14.54 7.15 -7.49
N SER A 125 -15.08 8.31 -7.85
CA SER A 125 -14.47 9.62 -7.56
C SER A 125 -15.42 10.55 -6.82
N VAL A 126 -14.88 11.31 -5.88
CA VAL A 126 -15.59 12.34 -5.10
C VAL A 126 -14.64 13.52 -4.89
N GLY A 127 -14.97 14.67 -5.48
CA GLY A 127 -14.09 15.84 -5.42
C GLY A 127 -12.69 15.52 -5.96
N THR A 128 -11.66 15.66 -5.12
CA THR A 128 -10.25 15.39 -5.48
C THR A 128 -9.83 13.95 -5.22
N ILE A 129 -10.70 13.12 -4.64
CA ILE A 129 -10.40 11.75 -4.25
C ILE A 129 -10.90 10.81 -5.35
N SER A 130 -10.05 9.88 -5.76
CA SER A 130 -10.39 8.81 -6.71
C SER A 130 -9.86 7.49 -6.21
N CYS A 131 -10.75 6.50 -6.11
CA CYS A 131 -10.42 5.14 -5.73
C CYS A 131 -10.82 4.18 -6.84
N GLY A 132 -10.02 3.14 -7.10
CA GLY A 132 -10.31 2.20 -8.16
C GLY A 132 -9.48 0.93 -8.05
N THR A 133 -9.87 -0.07 -8.83
CA THR A 133 -9.21 -1.37 -8.87
C THR A 133 -8.95 -1.79 -10.32
N ASP A 134 -7.78 -2.35 -10.58
CA ASP A 134 -7.46 -3.01 -11.86
C ASP A 134 -7.82 -4.52 -11.85
N GLY A 135 -8.47 -4.99 -10.79
CA GLY A 135 -8.77 -6.41 -10.56
C GLY A 135 -7.75 -7.16 -9.70
N VAL A 136 -6.58 -6.58 -9.46
CA VAL A 136 -5.49 -7.16 -8.67
C VAL A 136 -5.07 -6.22 -7.54
N ALA A 137 -4.89 -4.94 -7.87
CA ALA A 137 -4.55 -3.88 -6.95
C ALA A 137 -5.72 -2.90 -6.83
N THR A 138 -5.92 -2.41 -5.61
CA THR A 138 -6.82 -1.30 -5.32
C THR A 138 -5.99 -0.08 -4.95
N SER A 139 -6.29 1.07 -5.54
CA SER A 139 -5.58 2.32 -5.27
C SER A 139 -6.56 3.44 -4.99
N CYS A 140 -6.18 4.34 -4.08
CA CYS A 140 -6.88 5.58 -3.82
C CYS A 140 -5.89 6.73 -3.83
N VAL A 141 -6.23 7.82 -4.52
CA VAL A 141 -5.40 9.02 -4.58
C VAL A 141 -6.22 10.25 -4.26
N ASN A 142 -5.59 11.21 -3.60
CA ASN A 142 -6.10 12.56 -3.43
C ASN A 142 -5.25 13.51 -4.28
N THR A 143 -5.85 14.05 -5.34
CA THR A 143 -5.13 14.95 -6.27
C THR A 143 -4.80 16.30 -5.66
N ARG A 144 -5.43 16.64 -4.52
CA ARG A 144 -5.19 17.90 -3.81
C ARG A 144 -3.78 18.00 -3.23
N ASP A 145 -3.32 16.92 -2.60
CA ASP A 145 -2.04 16.84 -1.91
C ASP A 145 -1.10 15.79 -2.53
N GLN A 146 -1.52 15.16 -3.64
CA GLN A 146 -0.75 14.14 -4.35
C GLN A 146 -0.38 12.94 -3.45
N THR A 147 -1.20 12.67 -2.45
CA THR A 147 -1.07 11.52 -1.57
C THR A 147 -2.04 10.41 -1.97
N GLY A 148 -1.83 9.23 -1.40
CA GLY A 148 -2.69 8.09 -1.67
C GLY A 148 -2.18 6.80 -1.06
N PHE A 149 -2.79 5.69 -1.46
CA PHE A 149 -2.34 4.36 -1.08
C PHE A 149 -2.58 3.36 -2.20
N VAL A 150 -1.83 2.27 -2.14
CA VAL A 150 -1.95 1.10 -3.01
C VAL A 150 -2.08 -0.11 -2.12
N ILE A 151 -3.05 -0.96 -2.44
CA ILE A 151 -3.27 -2.27 -1.84
C ILE A 151 -3.06 -3.31 -2.91
N SER A 152 -2.10 -4.22 -2.71
CA SER A 152 -1.79 -5.27 -3.68
C SER A 152 -1.16 -6.48 -2.98
N PRO A 153 -1.40 -7.71 -3.46
CA PRO A 153 -0.63 -8.89 -3.05
C PRO A 153 0.88 -8.74 -3.20
N ALA A 154 1.35 -7.91 -4.14
CA ALA A 154 2.78 -7.65 -4.35
C ALA A 154 3.39 -6.69 -3.32
N GLY A 155 2.54 -5.97 -2.56
CA GLY A 155 2.97 -4.98 -1.58
C GLY A 155 1.92 -3.88 -1.42
N SER A 156 1.56 -3.59 -0.18
CA SER A 156 0.67 -2.47 0.16
C SER A 156 1.44 -1.33 0.80
N PHE A 157 1.23 -0.11 0.31
CA PHE A 157 2.02 1.06 0.71
C PHE A 157 1.22 2.36 0.56
N VAL A 158 1.74 3.44 1.16
CA VAL A 158 1.18 4.80 1.08
C VAL A 158 2.09 5.70 0.25
N ILE A 159 1.50 6.63 -0.49
CA ILE A 159 2.20 7.71 -1.20
C ILE A 159 2.11 8.99 -0.37
N ARG A 160 3.26 9.61 -0.08
CA ARG A 160 3.39 10.76 0.83
C ARG A 160 4.17 11.92 0.20
N ARG A 161 3.76 12.36 -0.99
CA ARG A 161 4.52 13.34 -1.75
C ARG A 161 4.52 14.74 -1.13
#